data_AF-A0A7V7X3N9-F1
#
_entry.id   AF-A0A7V7X3N9-F1
#
_cell.length_a   1.000
_cell.length_b   1.000
_cell.length_c   1.000
_cell.angle_alpha   90.00
_cell.angle_beta   90.00
_cell.angle_gamma   90.00
#
_symmetry.space_group_name_H-M   'P 1'
#
loop_
_entity.id
_entity.type
_entity.pdbx_description
1 polymer ?
#
loop_
_entity_poly.entity_id
_entity_poly.type
_entity_poly.pdbx_seq_one_letter_code
_entity_poly.pdbx_strand_id
1 'polypeptide(L)'
;MKSETITRNVTRRPDASNNYASWVYSFYYMLGWFTVPIEILTRRNFGSRWLTATNFFAGLLVLLLFTGSQYVLHWHATAFLQWLDVYEGATTPASYTRKEWLLAHSMFGFLALYLIFGLVHFYRMWWRRGINAPIHSFDDGTSWFEPLGKLFMFPINLLAAPFVYVGMIFIPRHERRVRAPWWLRNVTSFTNILIDPLALLVLAFLLQDVAGVWLCISALATFFYAIEKHRTRRTMKQDLSDNIIEAGILMGGTPKQPQQYRTKNKTWRGWFAKSQDPTETPHYGDVKSIIEDFHKDMREGRPKAEPHRPPSI
;
A
#
# COMPACT_ATOMS: atom_id res chain seq x y z
N MET A 1 23.18 -10.66 45.64
CA MET A 1 21.95 -10.77 44.82
C MET A 1 22.27 -11.60 43.60
N LYS A 2 21.69 -12.80 43.48
CA LYS A 2 21.87 -13.65 42.30
C LYS A 2 21.02 -13.05 41.17
N SER A 3 21.68 -12.60 40.11
CA SER A 3 21.03 -12.24 38.85
C SER A 3 20.44 -13.52 38.27
N GLU A 4 19.16 -13.77 38.53
CA GLU A 4 18.41 -14.76 37.78
C GLU A 4 18.32 -14.24 36.34
N THR A 5 19.13 -14.83 35.47
CA THR A 5 19.00 -14.67 34.03
C THR A 5 17.67 -15.32 33.64
N ILE A 6 16.60 -14.53 33.71
CA ILE A 6 15.30 -14.92 33.18
C ILE A 6 15.48 -14.95 31.66
N THR A 7 15.89 -16.10 31.13
CA THR A 7 15.71 -16.45 29.72
C THR A 7 14.22 -16.64 29.50
N ARG A 8 13.48 -15.51 29.46
CA ARG A 8 12.13 -15.53 28.91
C ARG A 8 12.31 -15.94 27.46
N ASN A 9 11.90 -17.18 27.19
CA ASN A 9 11.47 -17.59 25.87
C ASN A 9 10.42 -16.57 25.44
N VAL A 10 10.88 -15.50 24.79
CA VAL A 10 10.11 -14.75 23.80
C VAL A 10 9.91 -15.77 22.70
N THR A 11 9.02 -16.72 22.98
CA THR A 11 8.27 -17.42 21.97
C THR A 11 7.56 -16.26 21.30
N ARG A 12 8.20 -15.71 20.24
CA ARG A 12 7.53 -15.08 19.13
C ARG A 12 6.25 -15.88 19.04
N ARG A 13 5.10 -15.28 19.41
CA ARG A 13 3.82 -15.95 19.19
C ARG A 13 3.97 -16.49 17.79
N PRO A 14 3.91 -17.82 17.56
CA PRO A 14 4.02 -18.34 16.22
C PRO A 14 3.04 -17.47 15.48
N ASP A 15 3.58 -16.64 14.57
CA ASP A 15 2.82 -15.55 14.05
C ASP A 15 1.49 -16.19 13.68
N ALA A 16 0.37 -15.50 13.74
CA ALA A 16 -0.65 -15.87 12.79
C ALA A 16 -0.09 -15.61 11.35
N SER A 17 1.14 -16.06 11.01
CA SER A 17 1.41 -17.02 9.96
C SER A 17 0.14 -17.81 9.76
N ASN A 18 -0.71 -17.17 8.98
CA ASN A 18 -1.67 -17.86 8.18
C ASN A 18 -0.88 -19.04 7.62
N ASN A 19 -1.19 -20.26 8.07
CA ASN A 19 -0.72 -21.50 7.46
C ASN A 19 -1.39 -21.61 6.08
N TYR A 20 -1.24 -20.56 5.27
CA TYR A 20 -1.45 -20.64 3.86
C TYR A 20 -0.48 -21.69 3.36
N ALA A 21 -0.99 -22.61 2.57
CA ALA A 21 -0.13 -23.56 1.88
C ALA A 21 0.92 -22.79 1.07
N SER A 22 2.12 -23.35 0.92
CA SER A 22 3.26 -22.73 0.23
C SER A 22 2.88 -22.14 -1.14
N TRP A 23 1.97 -22.80 -1.87
CA TRP A 23 1.48 -22.34 -3.18
C TRP A 23 0.71 -21.02 -3.13
N VAL A 24 0.04 -20.69 -2.01
CA VAL A 24 -0.66 -19.40 -1.84
C VAL A 24 0.35 -18.28 -1.73
N TYR A 25 1.47 -18.49 -1.03
CA TYR A 25 2.55 -17.52 -0.97
C TYR A 25 3.16 -17.30 -2.36
N SER A 26 3.45 -18.39 -3.09
CA SER A 26 3.92 -18.30 -4.48
C SER A 26 2.93 -17.54 -5.37
N PHE A 27 1.63 -17.76 -5.19
CA PHE A 27 0.58 -17.05 -5.92
C PHE A 27 0.59 -15.54 -5.61
N TYR A 28 0.70 -15.13 -4.34
CA TYR A 28 0.83 -13.72 -3.98
C TYR A 28 2.12 -13.08 -4.51
N TYR A 29 3.23 -13.83 -4.55
CA TYR A 29 4.46 -13.35 -5.17
C TYR A 29 4.28 -13.12 -6.68
N MET A 30 3.65 -14.06 -7.39
CA MET A 30 3.35 -13.91 -8.81
C MET A 30 2.38 -12.75 -9.07
N LEU A 31 1.27 -12.65 -8.32
CA LEU A 31 0.35 -11.51 -8.43
C LEU A 31 1.07 -10.19 -8.19
N GLY A 32 1.98 -10.16 -7.21
CA GLY A 32 2.84 -9.02 -6.93
C GLY A 32 3.53 -8.50 -8.19
N TRP A 33 4.07 -9.38 -9.04
CA TRP A 33 4.75 -8.98 -10.28
C TRP A 33 3.83 -8.28 -11.29
N PHE A 34 2.56 -8.68 -11.37
CA PHE A 34 1.56 -7.99 -12.20
C PHE A 34 1.16 -6.62 -11.64
N THR A 35 1.22 -6.46 -10.32
CA THR A 35 0.91 -5.17 -9.70
C THR A 35 2.01 -4.13 -9.85
N VAL A 36 3.29 -4.53 -9.96
CA VAL A 36 4.40 -3.55 -10.03
C VAL A 36 4.26 -2.61 -11.24
N PRO A 37 4.02 -3.10 -12.48
CA PRO A 37 3.72 -2.25 -13.63
C PRO A 37 2.62 -1.23 -13.38
N ILE A 38 1.50 -1.69 -12.84
CA ILE A 38 0.34 -0.87 -12.55
C ILE A 38 0.64 0.17 -11.48
N GLU A 39 1.30 -0.22 -10.40
CA GLU A 39 1.65 0.71 -9.35
C GLU A 39 2.58 1.80 -9.91
N ILE A 40 3.53 1.45 -10.78
CA ILE A 40 4.45 2.45 -11.36
C ILE A 40 3.69 3.52 -12.13
N LEU A 41 2.68 3.10 -12.90
CA LEU A 41 1.86 3.98 -13.72
C LEU A 41 0.83 4.77 -12.90
N THR A 42 0.24 4.16 -11.86
CA THR A 42 -0.89 4.72 -11.12
C THR A 42 -0.49 5.47 -9.85
N ARG A 43 0.74 5.32 -9.35
CA ARG A 43 1.20 5.98 -8.12
C ARG A 43 1.94 7.30 -8.40
N ARG A 44 1.70 8.29 -7.53
CA ARG A 44 2.44 9.57 -7.46
C ARG A 44 3.76 9.47 -6.70
N ASN A 45 3.81 8.54 -5.75
CA ASN A 45 4.94 8.32 -4.85
C ASN A 45 5.08 6.83 -4.59
N PHE A 46 6.28 6.37 -4.28
CA PHE A 46 6.53 5.02 -3.81
C PHE A 46 7.30 5.03 -2.50
N GLY A 47 6.88 4.16 -1.58
CA GLY A 47 7.74 3.73 -0.49
C GLY A 47 8.86 2.82 -1.01
N SER A 48 10.02 2.93 -0.39
CA SER A 48 11.25 2.21 -0.77
C SER A 48 11.15 0.69 -0.70
N ARG A 49 10.17 0.15 0.02
CA ARG A 49 9.97 -1.31 0.18
C ARG A 49 9.24 -1.94 -1.01
N TRP A 50 8.34 -1.19 -1.64
CA TRP A 50 7.47 -1.73 -2.67
C TRP A 50 8.10 -1.65 -4.05
N LEU A 51 8.83 -0.57 -4.34
CA LEU A 51 9.57 -0.39 -5.58
C LEU A 51 11.07 -0.64 -5.35
N THR A 52 11.45 -1.92 -5.33
CA THR A 52 12.86 -2.35 -5.36
C THR A 52 13.32 -2.56 -6.79
N ALA A 53 14.63 -2.59 -7.03
CA ALA A 53 15.18 -2.92 -8.36
C ALA A 53 14.70 -4.30 -8.83
N THR A 54 14.67 -5.29 -7.94
CA THR A 54 14.18 -6.65 -8.23
C THR A 54 12.71 -6.63 -8.66
N ASN A 55 11.85 -5.93 -7.92
CA ASN A 55 10.43 -5.81 -8.28
C ASN A 55 10.26 -5.08 -9.62
N PHE A 56 11.07 -4.05 -9.87
CA PHE A 56 11.06 -3.33 -11.13
C PHE A 56 11.43 -4.23 -12.32
N PHE A 57 12.48 -5.06 -12.20
CA PHE A 57 12.82 -6.01 -13.26
C PHE A 57 11.79 -7.13 -13.42
N ALA A 58 11.16 -7.59 -12.33
CA ALA A 58 10.07 -8.55 -12.40
C ALA A 58 8.85 -7.98 -13.16
N GLY A 59 8.46 -6.74 -12.85
CA GLY A 59 7.41 -6.03 -13.61
C GLY A 59 7.79 -5.80 -15.08
N LEU A 60 9.05 -5.47 -15.36
CA LEU A 60 9.56 -5.33 -16.72
C LEU A 60 9.46 -6.65 -17.50
N LEU A 61 9.83 -7.77 -16.87
CA LEU A 61 9.72 -9.10 -17.48
C LEU A 61 8.27 -9.43 -17.85
N VAL A 62 7.31 -9.13 -16.96
CA VAL A 62 5.88 -9.31 -17.25
C VAL A 62 5.48 -8.48 -18.47
N LEU A 63 5.84 -7.20 -18.53
CA LEU A 63 5.52 -6.34 -19.69
C LEU A 63 6.18 -6.83 -20.97
N LEU A 64 7.44 -7.28 -20.92
CA LEU A 64 8.13 -7.83 -22.09
C LEU A 64 7.46 -9.11 -22.59
N LEU A 65 7.00 -9.99 -21.71
CA LEU A 65 6.27 -11.19 -22.09
C LEU A 65 4.98 -10.84 -22.83
N PHE A 66 4.15 -9.95 -22.28
CA PHE A 66 2.91 -9.53 -22.95
C PHE A 66 3.15 -8.72 -24.23
N THR A 67 4.19 -7.89 -24.27
CA THR A 67 4.59 -7.18 -25.49
C THR A 67 5.04 -8.17 -26.58
N GLY A 68 5.83 -9.17 -26.20
CA GLY A 68 6.22 -10.27 -27.08
C GLY A 68 5.02 -11.09 -27.54
N SER A 69 4.07 -11.40 -26.66
CA SER A 69 2.81 -12.07 -27.03
C SER A 69 2.00 -11.24 -28.02
N GLN A 70 1.90 -9.92 -27.83
CA GLN A 70 1.22 -9.03 -28.80
C GLN A 70 1.90 -9.06 -30.16
N TYR A 71 3.24 -8.99 -30.20
CA TYR A 71 4.01 -9.06 -31.43
C TYR A 71 3.83 -10.40 -32.15
N VAL A 72 3.95 -11.52 -31.43
CA VAL A 72 3.76 -12.88 -31.96
C VAL A 72 2.34 -13.08 -32.46
N LEU A 73 1.32 -12.68 -31.68
CA LEU A 73 -0.08 -12.80 -32.09
C LEU A 73 -0.38 -11.96 -33.34
N HIS A 74 0.17 -10.75 -33.42
CA HIS A 74 0.02 -9.90 -34.60
C HIS A 74 0.64 -10.57 -35.84
N TRP A 75 1.86 -11.12 -35.72
CA TRP A 75 2.55 -11.79 -36.82
C TRP A 75 1.92 -13.13 -37.23
N HIS A 76 1.47 -13.93 -36.27
CA HIS A 76 0.87 -15.24 -36.55
C HIS A 76 -0.58 -15.14 -37.00
N ALA A 77 -1.36 -14.17 -36.50
CA ALA A 77 -2.72 -13.95 -37.00
C ALA A 77 -2.69 -13.54 -38.49
N THR A 78 -1.75 -12.68 -38.89
CA THR A 78 -1.59 -12.31 -40.30
C THR A 78 -1.09 -13.48 -41.14
N ALA A 79 -0.10 -14.24 -40.66
CA ALA A 79 0.43 -15.42 -41.37
C ALA A 79 -0.60 -16.56 -41.50
N PHE A 80 -1.41 -16.81 -40.47
CA PHE A 80 -2.45 -17.85 -40.48
C PHE A 80 -3.61 -17.50 -41.42
N LEU A 81 -4.04 -16.24 -41.43
CA LEU A 81 -5.06 -15.76 -42.36
C LEU A 81 -4.58 -15.81 -43.82
N GLN A 82 -3.30 -15.57 -44.07
CA GLN A 82 -2.69 -15.76 -45.39
C GLN A 82 -2.61 -17.24 -45.78
N TRP A 83 -2.27 -18.14 -44.85
CA TRP A 83 -2.17 -19.57 -45.13
C TRP A 83 -3.51 -20.23 -45.50
N LEU A 84 -4.63 -19.74 -44.94
CA LEU A 84 -5.94 -20.33 -45.21
C LEU A 84 -6.46 -20.05 -46.64
N ASP A 85 -5.81 -19.20 -47.44
CA ASP A 85 -6.29 -18.75 -48.78
C ASP A 85 -7.71 -18.14 -48.77
N VAL A 86 -8.30 -17.96 -47.58
CA VAL A 86 -9.61 -17.33 -47.33
C VAL A 86 -9.56 -15.81 -47.60
N TYR A 87 -8.36 -15.28 -47.85
CA TYR A 87 -8.12 -13.87 -48.13
C TYR A 87 -7.04 -13.72 -49.22
N GLU A 88 -7.43 -13.74 -50.49
CA GLU A 88 -6.59 -13.33 -51.64
C GLU A 88 -6.10 -11.86 -51.56
N GLY A 89 -6.43 -11.13 -50.49
CA GLY A 89 -6.02 -9.75 -50.21
C GLY A 89 -5.57 -9.47 -48.78
N ALA A 90 -5.23 -10.48 -47.96
CA ALA A 90 -4.64 -10.27 -46.62
C ALA A 90 -3.18 -9.84 -46.70
N THR A 91 -2.90 -8.77 -47.45
CA THR A 91 -1.74 -7.94 -47.14
C THR A 91 -2.03 -7.26 -45.82
N THR A 92 -1.05 -7.21 -44.90
CA THR A 92 -1.09 -6.24 -43.79
C THR A 92 -1.57 -4.90 -44.35
N PRO A 93 -2.58 -4.26 -43.75
CA PRO A 93 -3.19 -3.07 -44.33
C PRO A 93 -2.08 -2.08 -44.68
N ALA A 94 -2.03 -1.66 -45.95
CA ALA A 94 -0.98 -0.75 -46.44
C ALA A 94 -0.93 0.55 -45.62
N SER A 95 -2.05 0.89 -44.98
CA SER A 95 -2.15 1.94 -43.97
C SER A 95 -3.03 1.46 -42.80
N TYR A 96 -2.51 1.49 -41.59
CA TYR A 96 -3.31 1.39 -40.38
C TYR A 96 -4.10 2.67 -40.16
N THR A 97 -5.36 2.57 -39.74
CA THR A 97 -6.01 3.73 -39.11
C THR A 97 -5.27 4.05 -37.81
N ARG A 98 -5.29 5.32 -37.39
CA ARG A 98 -4.64 5.74 -36.13
C ARG A 98 -5.10 4.93 -34.92
N LYS A 99 -6.37 4.50 -34.90
CA LYS A 99 -6.93 3.68 -33.82
C LYS A 99 -6.36 2.26 -33.83
N GLU A 100 -6.32 1.60 -34.99
CA GLU A 100 -5.76 0.26 -35.11
C GLU A 100 -4.26 0.25 -34.80
N TRP A 101 -3.53 1.27 -35.22
CA TRP A 101 -2.11 1.40 -34.88
C TRP A 101 -1.91 1.53 -33.36
N LEU A 102 -2.71 2.35 -32.69
CA LEU A 102 -2.65 2.51 -31.23
C LEU A 102 -2.97 1.21 -30.49
N LEU A 103 -3.97 0.47 -30.94
CA LEU A 103 -4.32 -0.84 -30.37
C LEU A 103 -3.19 -1.85 -30.63
N ALA A 104 -2.69 -1.95 -31.86
CA ALA A 104 -1.60 -2.87 -32.22
C ALA A 104 -0.28 -2.62 -31.46
N HIS A 105 -0.06 -1.40 -30.95
CA HIS A 105 1.15 -0.99 -30.25
C HIS A 105 0.90 -0.59 -28.79
N SER A 106 -0.26 -0.93 -28.23
CA SER A 106 -0.67 -0.54 -26.89
C SER A 106 0.31 -1.03 -25.81
N MET A 107 0.78 -2.29 -25.87
CA MET A 107 1.76 -2.82 -24.91
C MET A 107 3.11 -2.12 -25.02
N PHE A 108 3.56 -1.76 -26.22
CA PHE A 108 4.78 -0.96 -26.39
C PHE A 108 4.62 0.41 -25.72
N GLY A 109 3.44 1.02 -25.83
CA GLY A 109 3.09 2.24 -25.11
C GLY A 109 3.20 2.05 -23.60
N PHE A 110 2.59 1.02 -23.03
CA PHE A 110 2.68 0.72 -21.59
C PHE A 110 4.11 0.42 -21.14
N LEU A 111 4.89 -0.32 -21.94
CA LEU A 111 6.29 -0.61 -21.68
C LEU A 111 7.13 0.68 -21.62
N ALA A 112 6.95 1.56 -22.60
CA ALA A 112 7.64 2.85 -22.63
C ALA A 112 7.26 3.73 -21.43
N LEU A 113 5.96 3.83 -21.13
CA LEU A 113 5.48 4.56 -19.95
C LEU A 113 6.05 3.96 -18.66
N TYR A 114 6.07 2.64 -18.53
CA TYR A 114 6.63 1.94 -17.37
C TYR A 114 8.11 2.28 -17.14
N LEU A 115 8.91 2.30 -18.20
CA LEU A 115 10.32 2.69 -18.12
C LEU A 115 10.48 4.16 -17.70
N ILE A 116 9.72 5.07 -18.32
CA ILE A 116 9.78 6.50 -18.02
C ILE A 116 9.37 6.78 -16.57
N PHE A 117 8.18 6.31 -16.15
CA PHE A 117 7.69 6.51 -14.79
C PHE A 117 8.57 5.79 -13.77
N GLY A 118 9.08 4.60 -14.10
CA GLY A 118 10.03 3.87 -13.25
C GLY A 118 11.29 4.69 -12.97
N LEU A 119 11.92 5.24 -14.00
CA LEU A 119 13.09 6.11 -13.86
C LEU A 119 12.79 7.35 -13.01
N VAL A 120 11.64 7.99 -13.23
CA VAL A 120 11.19 9.14 -12.42
C VAL A 120 11.05 8.77 -10.94
N HIS A 121 10.46 7.61 -10.64
CA HIS A 121 10.33 7.14 -9.25
C HIS A 121 11.67 6.82 -8.60
N PHE A 122 12.58 6.15 -9.32
CA PHE A 122 13.93 5.88 -8.81
C PHE A 122 14.72 7.17 -8.56
N TYR A 123 14.69 8.11 -9.50
CA TYR A 123 15.31 9.43 -9.31
C TYR A 123 14.74 10.15 -8.09
N ARG A 124 13.41 10.17 -7.93
CA ARG A 124 12.74 10.79 -6.78
C ARG A 124 13.13 10.12 -5.46
N MET A 125 13.27 8.79 -5.43
CA MET A 125 13.75 8.06 -4.24
C MET A 125 15.21 8.39 -3.93
N TRP A 126 16.08 8.43 -4.95
CA TRP A 126 17.48 8.81 -4.81
C TRP A 126 17.62 10.25 -4.28
N TRP A 127 16.91 11.20 -4.88
CA TRP A 127 16.88 12.60 -4.46
C TRP A 127 16.46 12.76 -2.99
N ARG A 128 15.37 12.09 -2.59
CA ARG A 128 14.87 12.12 -1.21
C ARG A 128 15.85 11.55 -0.18
N ARG A 129 16.64 10.54 -0.56
CA ARG A 129 17.73 10.04 0.29
C ARG A 129 18.84 11.09 0.42
N GLY A 130 19.17 11.79 -0.65
CA GLY A 130 20.17 12.87 -0.64
C GLY A 130 19.83 14.03 0.31
N ILE A 131 18.54 14.36 0.43
CA ILE A 131 18.06 15.43 1.34
C ILE A 131 17.62 14.93 2.73
N ASN A 132 17.95 13.69 3.10
CA ASN A 132 17.55 13.06 4.38
C ASN A 132 16.03 13.11 4.67
N ALA A 133 15.19 13.11 3.62
CA ALA A 133 13.74 13.05 3.73
C ALA A 133 13.17 11.77 3.07
N PRO A 134 13.63 10.57 3.47
CA PRO A 134 13.13 9.33 2.90
C PRO A 134 11.64 9.15 3.23
N ILE A 135 10.85 8.69 2.27
CA ILE A 135 9.50 8.22 2.56
C ILE A 135 9.62 6.96 3.40
N HIS A 136 8.77 6.85 4.43
CA HIS A 136 8.71 5.64 5.23
C HIS A 136 8.51 4.42 4.32
N SER A 137 9.31 3.38 4.54
CA SER A 137 9.25 2.10 3.82
C SER A 137 7.85 1.48 3.75
N PHE A 138 6.95 1.81 4.68
CA PHE A 138 5.58 1.27 4.72
C PHE A 138 4.57 2.08 3.94
N ASP A 139 4.93 3.26 3.42
CA ASP A 139 4.01 4.04 2.61
C ASP A 139 3.86 3.38 1.23
N ASP A 140 2.62 3.12 0.84
CA ASP A 140 2.27 2.53 -0.47
C ASP A 140 2.22 3.64 -1.52
N GLY A 141 2.32 4.90 -1.08
CA GLY A 141 2.17 6.05 -1.92
C GLY A 141 0.72 6.40 -2.23
N THR A 142 0.56 7.60 -2.77
CA THR A 142 -0.73 8.14 -3.17
C THR A 142 -1.02 7.77 -4.63
N SER A 143 -2.21 7.21 -4.89
CA SER A 143 -2.67 6.94 -6.26
C SER A 143 -3.04 8.26 -6.96
N TRP A 144 -2.85 8.34 -8.28
CA TRP A 144 -3.39 9.41 -9.12
C TRP A 144 -4.92 9.42 -9.11
N PHE A 145 -5.57 8.28 -8.84
CA PHE A 145 -7.03 8.14 -8.78
C PHE A 145 -7.63 8.49 -7.41
N GLU A 146 -6.85 9.00 -6.47
CA GLU A 146 -7.36 9.40 -5.15
C GLU A 146 -8.50 10.44 -5.21
N PRO A 147 -8.49 11.45 -6.09
CA PRO A 147 -9.64 12.37 -6.25
C PRO A 147 -10.92 11.62 -6.64
N LEU A 148 -10.79 10.60 -7.51
CA LEU A 148 -11.88 9.75 -7.93
C LEU A 148 -12.38 8.87 -6.76
N GLY A 149 -11.45 8.37 -5.94
CA GLY A 149 -11.76 7.71 -4.68
C GLY A 149 -12.54 8.57 -3.71
N LYS A 150 -12.18 9.85 -3.53
CA LYS A 150 -12.95 10.79 -2.70
C LYS A 150 -14.38 10.96 -3.24
N LEU A 151 -14.51 11.11 -4.56
CA LEU A 151 -15.80 11.29 -5.22
C LEU A 151 -16.72 10.08 -5.02
N PHE A 152 -16.23 8.86 -5.21
CA PHE A 152 -17.04 7.64 -5.09
C PHE A 152 -17.24 7.15 -3.65
N MET A 153 -16.31 7.43 -2.75
CA MET A 153 -16.42 7.06 -1.35
C MET A 153 -17.55 7.84 -0.65
N PHE A 154 -17.80 9.09 -1.06
CA PHE A 154 -18.86 9.92 -0.49
C PHE A 154 -20.26 9.29 -0.59
N PRO A 155 -20.79 8.95 -1.79
CA PRO A 155 -22.12 8.35 -1.91
C PRO A 155 -22.18 6.97 -1.26
N ILE A 156 -21.10 6.16 -1.32
CA ILE A 156 -21.09 4.85 -0.66
C ILE A 156 -21.17 4.99 0.85
N ASN A 157 -20.44 5.93 1.45
CA ASN A 157 -20.52 6.19 2.87
C ASN A 157 -21.88 6.77 3.28
N LEU A 158 -22.47 7.63 2.44
CA LEU A 158 -23.81 8.16 2.65
C LEU A 158 -24.85 7.04 2.65
N LEU A 159 -24.76 6.09 1.71
CA LEU A 159 -25.65 4.93 1.63
C LEU A 159 -25.38 3.90 2.74
N ALA A 160 -24.13 3.72 3.16
CA ALA A 160 -23.76 2.76 4.21
C ALA A 160 -24.14 3.24 5.62
N ALA A 161 -24.15 4.56 5.86
CA ALA A 161 -24.47 5.16 7.14
C ALA A 161 -25.78 4.65 7.80
N PRO A 162 -26.94 4.61 7.11
CA PRO A 162 -28.17 4.09 7.70
C PRO A 162 -28.06 2.61 8.10
N PHE A 163 -27.41 1.77 7.30
CA PHE A 163 -27.23 0.35 7.64
C PHE A 163 -26.31 0.16 8.84
N VAL A 164 -25.22 0.93 8.94
CA VAL A 164 -24.35 0.93 10.12
C VAL A 164 -25.14 1.39 11.35
N TYR A 165 -25.96 2.43 11.22
CA TYR A 165 -26.80 2.93 12.31
C TYR A 165 -27.81 1.89 12.79
N VAL A 166 -28.51 1.21 11.88
CA VAL A 166 -29.45 0.12 12.21
C VAL A 166 -28.71 -1.04 12.88
N GLY A 167 -27.56 -1.45 12.34
CA GLY A 167 -26.73 -2.50 12.95
C GLY A 167 -26.27 -2.15 14.37
N MET A 168 -25.98 -0.87 14.64
CA MET A 168 -25.59 -0.40 15.98
C MET A 168 -26.69 -0.51 17.04
N ILE A 169 -27.97 -0.58 16.64
CA ILE A 169 -29.08 -0.78 17.58
C ILE A 169 -28.94 -2.14 18.28
N PHE A 170 -28.47 -3.15 17.57
CA PHE A 170 -28.34 -4.53 18.06
C PHE A 170 -27.07 -4.79 18.89
N ILE A 171 -26.11 -3.85 18.92
CA ILE A 171 -24.84 -4.03 19.63
C ILE A 171 -24.91 -3.42 21.05
N PRO A 172 -24.44 -4.12 22.10
CA PRO A 172 -24.40 -3.60 23.47
C PRO A 172 -23.63 -2.28 23.57
N ARG A 173 -24.12 -1.32 24.38
CA ARG A 173 -23.56 0.06 24.46
C ARG A 173 -22.05 0.12 24.70
N HIS A 174 -21.48 -0.83 25.46
CA HIS A 174 -20.05 -0.89 25.76
C HIS A 174 -19.19 -1.36 24.56
N GLU A 175 -19.79 -2.06 23.60
CA GLU A 175 -19.15 -2.58 22.38
C GLU A 175 -19.46 -1.73 21.14
N ARG A 176 -20.26 -0.67 21.26
CA ARG A 176 -20.63 0.27 20.16
C ARG A 176 -19.45 1.10 19.63
N ARG A 177 -18.23 0.57 19.64
CA ARG A 177 -17.09 1.07 18.86
C ARG A 177 -17.16 0.52 17.43
N VAL A 178 -18.33 0.60 16.80
CA VAL A 178 -18.49 0.19 15.41
C VAL A 178 -17.80 1.23 14.54
N ARG A 179 -16.64 0.87 14.04
CA ARG A 179 -15.97 1.64 12.99
C ARG A 179 -16.41 1.00 11.68
N ALA A 180 -16.84 1.82 10.71
CA ALA A 180 -17.13 1.35 9.35
C ALA A 180 -16.01 0.42 8.83
N PRO A 181 -16.28 -0.45 7.83
CA PRO A 181 -15.22 -1.23 7.20
C PRO A 181 -14.02 -0.34 6.88
N TRP A 182 -12.83 -0.86 7.11
CA TRP A 182 -11.62 -0.03 7.12
C TRP A 182 -11.31 0.61 5.77
N TRP A 183 -11.67 -0.08 4.69
CA TRP A 183 -11.56 0.42 3.33
C TRP A 183 -12.56 1.55 3.07
N LEU A 184 -13.69 1.64 3.80
CA LEU A 184 -14.64 2.76 3.76
C LEU A 184 -14.27 3.93 4.69
N ARG A 185 -13.18 3.83 5.45
CA ARG A 185 -12.71 4.92 6.34
C ARG A 185 -11.53 5.68 5.80
N ASN A 186 -10.71 5.04 4.99
CA ASN A 186 -9.49 5.64 4.46
C ASN A 186 -9.61 5.74 2.94
N VAL A 187 -9.68 6.97 2.43
CA VAL A 187 -9.74 7.27 0.99
C VAL A 187 -8.62 6.55 0.24
N THR A 188 -7.40 6.52 0.78
CA THR A 188 -6.27 5.85 0.12
C THR A 188 -6.50 4.35 0.03
N SER A 189 -6.95 3.71 1.12
CA SER A 189 -7.27 2.27 1.09
C SER A 189 -8.43 1.98 0.15
N PHE A 190 -9.48 2.81 0.18
CA PHE A 190 -10.63 2.71 -0.73
C PHE A 190 -10.18 2.78 -2.19
N THR A 191 -9.33 3.76 -2.50
CA THR A 191 -8.81 3.99 -3.84
C THR A 191 -8.00 2.78 -4.29
N ASN A 192 -7.06 2.32 -3.47
CA ASN A 192 -6.16 1.22 -3.82
C ASN A 192 -6.87 -0.12 -4.02
N ILE A 193 -7.95 -0.36 -3.27
CA ILE A 193 -8.64 -1.64 -3.29
C ILE A 193 -9.76 -1.66 -4.31
N LEU A 194 -10.50 -0.57 -4.46
CA LEU A 194 -11.68 -0.56 -5.31
C LEU A 194 -11.45 0.22 -6.60
N ILE A 195 -10.99 1.46 -6.49
CA ILE A 195 -10.92 2.39 -7.64
C ILE A 195 -9.78 2.05 -8.58
N ASP A 196 -8.58 1.77 -8.07
CA ASP A 196 -7.41 1.41 -8.88
C ASP A 196 -7.75 0.17 -9.75
N PRO A 197 -8.23 -0.97 -9.20
CA PRO A 197 -8.65 -2.12 -10.02
C PRO A 197 -9.79 -1.81 -10.98
N LEU A 198 -10.80 -1.05 -10.56
CA LEU A 198 -11.95 -0.73 -11.40
C LEU A 198 -11.53 0.13 -12.60
N ALA A 199 -10.66 1.11 -12.40
CA ALA A 199 -10.12 1.94 -13.47
C ALA A 199 -9.34 1.10 -14.50
N LEU A 200 -8.58 0.11 -14.03
CA LEU A 200 -7.86 -0.82 -14.90
C LEU A 200 -8.81 -1.73 -15.68
N LEU A 201 -9.89 -2.22 -15.06
CA LEU A 201 -10.92 -2.98 -15.76
C LEU A 201 -11.60 -2.16 -16.86
N VAL A 202 -11.98 -0.91 -16.56
CA VAL A 202 -12.55 -0.02 -17.58
C VAL A 202 -11.55 0.20 -18.73
N LEU A 203 -10.28 0.46 -18.42
CA LEU A 203 -9.24 0.61 -19.43
C LEU A 203 -9.01 -0.68 -20.22
N ALA A 204 -9.11 -1.84 -19.59
CA ALA A 204 -9.00 -3.14 -20.24
C ALA A 204 -10.09 -3.35 -21.30
N PHE A 205 -11.35 -3.02 -20.96
CA PHE A 205 -12.47 -3.10 -21.89
C PHE A 205 -12.36 -2.13 -23.07
N LEU A 206 -11.67 -1.01 -22.89
CA LEU A 206 -11.42 -0.05 -23.96
C LEU A 206 -10.32 -0.52 -24.92
N LEU A 207 -9.36 -1.34 -24.45
CA LEU A 207 -8.20 -1.73 -25.24
C LEU A 207 -8.38 -3.06 -26.01
N GLN A 208 -9.32 -3.93 -25.63
CA GLN A 208 -9.78 -5.11 -26.42
C GLN A 208 -8.69 -5.97 -27.10
N ASP A 209 -7.47 -5.94 -26.59
CA ASP A 209 -6.28 -6.56 -27.17
C ASP A 209 -5.47 -7.26 -26.07
N VAL A 210 -4.21 -7.57 -26.36
CA VAL A 210 -3.29 -8.18 -25.39
C VAL A 210 -3.07 -7.29 -24.17
N ALA A 211 -3.04 -5.96 -24.34
CA ALA A 211 -2.97 -5.03 -23.21
C ALA A 211 -4.26 -5.07 -22.38
N GLY A 212 -5.43 -5.21 -23.01
CA GLY A 212 -6.69 -5.44 -22.32
C GLY A 212 -6.65 -6.68 -21.42
N VAL A 213 -6.17 -7.82 -21.94
CA VAL A 213 -6.03 -9.06 -21.15
C VAL A 213 -5.05 -8.87 -19.98
N TRP A 214 -3.89 -8.27 -20.25
CA TRP A 214 -2.90 -7.94 -19.23
C TRP A 214 -3.48 -7.03 -18.13
N LEU A 215 -4.24 -5.99 -18.49
CA LEU A 215 -4.89 -5.08 -17.55
C LEU A 215 -5.96 -5.78 -16.72
N CYS A 216 -6.74 -6.71 -17.29
CA CYS A 216 -7.70 -7.52 -16.53
C CYS A 216 -7.01 -8.36 -15.45
N ILE A 217 -5.93 -9.06 -15.81
CA ILE A 217 -5.14 -9.85 -14.85
C ILE A 217 -4.54 -8.92 -13.79
N SER A 218 -3.99 -7.79 -14.21
CA SER A 218 -3.37 -6.82 -13.31
C SER A 218 -4.38 -6.16 -12.38
N ALA A 219 -5.62 -5.92 -12.82
CA ALA A 219 -6.69 -5.40 -11.98
C ALA A 219 -7.03 -6.37 -10.84
N LEU A 220 -7.21 -7.66 -11.15
CA LEU A 220 -7.42 -8.69 -10.15
C LEU A 220 -6.23 -8.80 -9.19
N ALA A 221 -5.01 -8.78 -9.74
CA ALA A 221 -3.79 -8.78 -8.94
C ALA A 221 -3.74 -7.58 -7.98
N THR A 222 -4.01 -6.36 -8.48
CA THR A 222 -4.04 -5.13 -7.66
C THR A 222 -5.08 -5.22 -6.56
N PHE A 223 -6.27 -5.76 -6.84
CA PHE A 223 -7.31 -5.96 -5.84
C PHE A 223 -6.83 -6.86 -4.69
N PHE A 224 -6.37 -8.08 -4.99
CA PHE A 224 -5.92 -9.03 -3.99
C PHE A 224 -4.66 -8.56 -3.26
N TYR A 225 -3.71 -8.00 -3.99
CA TYR A 225 -2.46 -7.51 -3.41
C TYR A 225 -2.68 -6.30 -2.50
N ALA A 226 -3.61 -5.40 -2.83
CA ALA A 226 -3.95 -4.27 -1.95
C ALA A 226 -4.59 -4.73 -0.62
N ILE A 227 -5.41 -5.79 -0.65
CA ILE A 227 -5.95 -6.42 0.56
C ILE A 227 -4.81 -6.99 1.41
N GLU A 228 -3.88 -7.72 0.79
CA GLU A 228 -2.76 -8.34 1.50
C GLU A 228 -1.79 -7.31 2.07
N LYS A 229 -1.41 -6.29 1.29
CA LYS A 229 -0.62 -5.13 1.76
C LYS A 229 -1.21 -4.52 3.02
N HIS A 230 -2.53 -4.34 3.04
CA HIS A 230 -3.20 -3.79 4.20
C HIS A 230 -3.18 -4.72 5.41
N ARG A 231 -3.34 -6.04 5.22
CA ARG A 231 -3.20 -7.04 6.29
C ARG A 231 -1.79 -7.00 6.87
N THR A 232 -0.76 -7.06 6.03
CA THR A 232 0.65 -6.99 6.44
C THR A 232 0.93 -5.72 7.25
N ARG A 233 0.44 -4.57 6.80
CA ARG A 233 0.58 -3.29 7.52
C ARG A 233 -0.08 -3.30 8.89
N ARG A 234 -1.20 -3.98 9.05
CA ARG A 234 -1.89 -4.09 10.34
C ARG A 234 -1.12 -4.96 11.31
N THR A 235 -0.70 -6.14 10.87
CA THR A 235 0.09 -7.06 11.68
C THR A 235 1.35 -6.36 12.16
N MET A 236 2.09 -5.69 11.26
CA MET A 236 3.30 -4.96 11.65
C MET A 236 3.04 -3.80 12.61
N LYS A 237 1.91 -3.10 12.50
CA LYS A 237 1.53 -2.05 13.46
C LYS A 237 1.21 -2.63 14.84
N GLN A 238 0.63 -3.82 14.88
CA GLN A 238 0.39 -4.54 16.14
C GLN A 238 1.72 -5.00 16.73
N ASP A 239 2.59 -5.62 15.94
CA ASP A 239 3.92 -6.06 16.39
C ASP A 239 4.76 -4.90 16.93
N LEU A 240 4.73 -3.74 16.25
CA LEU A 240 5.43 -2.55 16.72
C LEU A 240 4.85 -2.03 18.04
N SER A 241 3.52 -2.02 18.17
CA SER A 241 2.84 -1.63 19.41
C SER A 241 3.22 -2.56 20.56
N ASP A 242 3.25 -3.87 20.31
CA ASP A 242 3.58 -4.88 21.31
C ASP A 242 5.05 -4.75 21.73
N ASN A 243 5.97 -4.58 20.78
CA ASN A 243 7.39 -4.33 21.06
C ASN A 243 7.61 -3.06 21.90
N ILE A 244 6.85 -1.98 21.66
CA ILE A 244 6.94 -0.75 22.46
C ILE A 244 6.45 -1.01 23.89
N ILE A 245 5.35 -1.76 24.05
CA ILE A 245 4.81 -2.11 25.36
C ILE A 245 5.80 -3.00 26.13
N GLU A 246 6.37 -4.02 25.48
CA GLU A 246 7.36 -4.91 26.06
C GLU A 246 8.64 -4.16 26.46
N ALA A 247 9.14 -3.28 25.62
CA ALA A 247 10.28 -2.42 25.94
C ALA A 247 9.99 -1.53 27.15
N GLY A 248 8.77 -0.96 27.23
CA GLY A 248 8.33 -0.17 28.39
C GLY A 248 8.33 -0.99 29.69
N ILE A 249 7.87 -2.25 29.63
CA ILE A 249 7.87 -3.17 30.78
C ILE A 249 9.30 -3.52 31.19
N LEU A 250 10.19 -3.81 30.23
CA LEU A 250 11.60 -4.17 30.49
C LEU A 250 12.39 -3.02 31.12
N MET A 251 12.07 -1.77 30.77
CA MET A 251 12.70 -0.59 31.36
C MET A 251 12.22 -0.27 32.79
N GLY A 252 11.40 -1.14 33.40
CA GLY A 252 10.86 -0.93 34.75
C GLY A 252 9.77 0.14 34.81
N GLY A 253 9.26 0.59 33.66
CA GLY A 253 8.03 1.35 33.59
C GLY A 253 6.87 0.41 33.86
N THR A 254 6.10 0.62 34.93
CA THR A 254 4.71 0.15 34.92
C THR A 254 4.09 0.66 33.64
N PRO A 255 3.47 -0.19 32.79
CA PRO A 255 2.85 0.27 31.56
C PRO A 255 1.78 1.28 31.98
N LYS A 256 2.12 2.57 31.92
CA LYS A 256 1.13 3.62 31.95
C LYS A 256 0.32 3.30 30.70
N GLN A 257 -0.87 2.71 30.90
CA GLN A 257 -1.87 2.54 29.85
C GLN A 257 -1.76 3.77 28.98
N PRO A 258 -1.55 3.63 27.66
CA PRO A 258 -1.20 4.74 26.79
C PRO A 258 -2.14 5.86 27.16
N GLN A 259 -1.58 6.88 27.85
CA GLN A 259 -2.38 7.96 28.40
C GLN A 259 -3.12 8.43 27.17
N GLN A 260 -4.44 8.18 27.14
CA GLN A 260 -5.27 8.71 26.07
C GLN A 260 -4.88 10.17 26.07
N TYR A 261 -4.20 10.59 25.01
CA TYR A 261 -3.94 11.99 24.74
C TYR A 261 -5.36 12.53 24.58
N ARG A 262 -5.95 12.88 25.71
CA ARG A 262 -7.19 13.61 25.84
C ARG A 262 -6.75 14.96 25.37
N THR A 263 -6.71 15.11 24.05
CA THR A 263 -6.71 16.39 23.36
C THR A 263 -7.88 17.13 23.96
N LYS A 264 -7.59 17.87 25.04
CA LYS A 264 -8.53 18.80 25.65
C LYS A 264 -9.00 19.66 24.49
N ASN A 265 -10.27 19.52 24.16
CA ASN A 265 -10.99 20.30 23.17
C ASN A 265 -10.45 21.73 23.19
N LYS A 266 -9.65 22.09 22.18
CA LYS A 266 -9.51 23.47 21.77
C LYS A 266 -10.91 23.87 21.32
N THR A 267 -11.51 24.65 22.18
CA THR A 267 -12.80 25.30 22.05
C THR A 267 -13.00 25.89 20.66
N TRP A 268 -14.26 25.84 20.22
CA TRP A 268 -14.88 26.23 18.96
C TRP A 268 -14.57 27.64 18.36
N ARG A 269 -13.51 28.35 18.77
CA ARG A 269 -13.17 29.71 18.32
C ARG A 269 -12.06 29.78 17.27
N GLY A 270 -11.94 28.78 16.40
CA GLY A 270 -10.91 28.74 15.35
C GLY A 270 -11.44 28.67 13.91
N TRP A 271 -12.74 28.85 13.68
CA TRP A 271 -13.38 28.59 12.38
C TRP A 271 -13.00 29.56 11.24
N PHE A 272 -12.17 30.58 11.51
CA PHE A 272 -11.69 31.54 10.51
C PHE A 272 -10.15 31.66 10.41
N ALA A 273 -9.40 30.79 11.09
CA ALA A 273 -7.96 30.73 10.85
C ALA A 273 -7.71 29.90 9.58
N LYS A 274 -7.43 30.59 8.47
CA LYS A 274 -6.91 30.06 7.20
C LYS A 274 -6.19 28.73 7.41
N SER A 275 -6.75 27.67 6.84
CA SER A 275 -6.11 26.37 6.69
C SER A 275 -4.89 26.52 5.77
N GLN A 276 -3.75 26.88 6.35
CA GLN A 276 -2.48 26.43 5.81
C GLN A 276 -2.38 24.94 6.13
N ASP A 277 -2.50 24.12 5.08
CA ASP A 277 -1.96 22.77 5.06
C ASP A 277 -0.52 22.84 5.60
N PRO A 278 -0.17 21.94 6.52
CA PRO A 278 0.49 20.76 6.00
C PRO A 278 -0.12 19.48 6.57
N THR A 279 -0.15 18.47 5.72
CA THR A 279 0.21 17.12 6.09
C THR A 279 1.55 17.12 6.83
N GLU A 280 1.56 17.50 8.11
CA GLU A 280 2.56 17.03 9.05
C GLU A 280 2.27 15.54 9.23
N THR A 281 2.87 14.74 8.36
CA THR A 281 3.28 13.41 8.76
C THR A 281 3.96 13.55 10.11
N PRO A 282 3.57 12.78 11.15
CA PRO A 282 4.25 12.85 12.44
C PRO A 282 5.74 12.74 12.18
N HIS A 283 6.47 13.81 12.51
CA HIS A 283 7.92 13.80 12.45
C HIS A 283 8.35 12.86 13.56
N TYR A 284 8.40 11.57 13.25
CA TYR A 284 9.18 10.65 14.04
C TYR A 284 10.58 11.25 14.01
N GLY A 285 11.09 11.67 15.17
CA GLY A 285 12.48 12.04 15.29
C GLY A 285 13.30 10.95 14.60
N ASP A 286 14.36 11.35 13.91
CA ASP A 286 15.31 10.40 13.32
C ASP A 286 15.54 9.30 14.35
N VAL A 287 15.44 8.03 13.96
CA VAL A 287 15.61 6.91 14.90
C VAL A 287 16.94 7.07 15.65
N LYS A 288 17.92 7.72 15.01
CA LYS A 288 19.16 8.17 15.60
C LYS A 288 18.99 9.17 16.75
N SER A 289 18.13 10.19 16.65
CA SER A 289 17.88 11.14 17.73
C SER A 289 17.17 10.49 18.92
N ILE A 290 16.26 9.53 18.67
CA ILE A 290 15.61 8.74 19.73
C ILE A 290 16.65 7.84 20.44
N ILE A 291 17.56 7.23 19.69
CA ILE A 291 18.67 6.43 20.23
C ILE A 291 19.69 7.30 20.97
N GLU A 292 20.00 8.49 20.46
CA GLU A 292 20.91 9.44 21.10
C GLU A 292 20.32 10.02 22.38
N ASP A 293 19.04 10.40 22.39
CA ASP A 293 18.34 10.84 23.61
C ASP A 293 18.28 9.70 24.64
N PHE A 294 18.03 8.47 24.20
CA PHE A 294 18.05 7.29 25.07
C PHE A 294 19.45 7.03 25.66
N HIS A 295 20.50 7.12 24.85
CA HIS A 295 21.88 6.99 25.34
C HIS A 295 22.31 8.15 26.22
N LYS A 296 21.80 9.35 25.97
CA LYS A 296 22.04 10.55 26.78
C LYS A 296 21.39 10.42 28.15
N ASP A 297 20.13 9.99 28.23
CA ASP A 297 19.45 9.73 29.50
C ASP A 297 20.13 8.60 30.30
N MET A 298 20.69 7.59 29.62
CA MET A 298 21.48 6.53 30.26
C MET A 298 22.85 7.02 30.77
N ARG A 299 23.51 7.95 30.07
CA ARG A 299 24.79 8.54 30.49
C ARG A 299 24.65 9.58 31.58
N GLU A 300 23.57 10.36 31.55
CA GLU A 300 23.30 11.43 32.51
C GLU A 300 22.83 10.90 33.88
N GLY A 301 22.66 9.57 34.03
CA GLY A 301 22.44 8.94 35.33
C GLY A 301 21.25 9.54 36.07
N ARG A 302 20.18 9.93 35.36
CA ARG A 302 19.00 10.49 36.03
C ARG A 302 18.50 9.45 37.04
N PRO A 303 18.42 9.80 38.33
CA PRO A 303 18.02 8.86 39.35
C PRO A 303 16.61 8.38 39.02
N LYS A 304 16.44 7.05 39.02
CA LYS A 304 15.12 6.41 38.97
C LYS A 304 14.24 7.12 39.99
N ALA A 305 13.13 7.71 39.54
CA ALA A 305 12.13 8.28 40.44
C ALA A 305 11.79 7.22 41.50
N GLU A 306 12.05 7.55 42.77
CA GLU A 306 11.77 6.63 43.88
C GLU A 306 10.30 6.20 43.84
N PRO A 307 10.01 4.90 43.95
CA PRO A 307 8.63 4.45 44.06
C PRO A 307 8.03 5.03 45.34
N HIS A 308 6.97 5.82 45.19
CA HIS A 308 6.17 6.33 46.30
C HIS A 308 5.81 5.18 47.26
N ARG A 309 6.39 5.20 48.46
CA ARG A 309 5.97 4.31 49.55
C ARG A 309 4.54 4.71 49.94
N PRO A 310 3.58 3.76 49.99
CA PRO A 310 2.29 4.03 50.58
C PRO A 310 2.47 4.30 52.09
N PRO A 311 1.63 5.18 52.68
CA PRO A 311 1.68 5.48 54.10
C PRO A 311 1.41 4.22 54.93
N SER A 312 2.23 4.02 55.96
CA SER A 312 2.03 2.99 56.98
C SER A 312 0.75 3.28 57.75
N ILE A 313 -0.16 2.30 57.79
CA ILE A 313 -1.26 2.22 58.77
C ILE A 313 -0.71 1.55 60.02
#